data_AF-A0A4R8ZXH7-F1
#
_entry.id   AF-A0A4R8ZXH7-F1
#
_cell.length_a   1.000
_cell.length_b   1.000
_cell.length_c   1.000
_cell.angle_alpha   90.00
_cell.angle_beta   90.00
_cell.angle_gamma   90.00
#
_symmetry.space_group_name_H-M   'P 1'
#
loop_
_entity.id
_entity.type
_entity.pdbx_description
1 polymer ?
#
loop_
_entity_poly.entity_id
_entity_poly.type
_entity_poly.pdbx_seq_one_letter_code
_entity_poly.pdbx_strand_id
1 'polypeptide(L)'
;MTDPATTVSPLLGLPGAVQSAGIDAGVAAHYGNPMIEQRSLVAGHAIVDLSHRGVLSVAGPDRLSWLNSIASQELKTLAPGESTEMLLLDPNGHLQYAVRVLDDGVETWLLVEAAELPGLQTFLDRMKFMLRVQVVDHTLAYATIGAMTDAPASVGITAAAPNGVPLTWLDPWAAVARGGYQYAEAPEHPGTRWTYTETLVARASLPALRDALAAGALTVRPESATPAATAPASDPAAPVPTGAAASASLVKPAGLLALEALRIAAWRPRRAREVDEKSIPHELDWLRTAVHLSKGCYRGQETVAKVHNLGHPPRRLVMLHLDGSEGVLPAPGDPVQADRVRPEAEPERVVVGSITSSAIHYELGPIALAVIKRTIPGASTLYVESEGISISAGQEIIVPQSAGSVADIPRLPRLGVRTPVR
;
A
#
# COMPACT_ATOMS: atom_id res chain seq x y z
N MET A 1 21.77 -19.09 6.76
CA MET A 1 20.70 -18.09 6.86
C MET A 1 19.79 -18.55 7.97
N THR A 2 20.00 -18.02 9.17
CA THR A 2 19.12 -18.29 10.31
C THR A 2 17.79 -17.65 9.97
N ASP A 3 16.74 -18.47 9.85
CA ASP A 3 15.36 -18.00 9.70
C ASP A 3 15.09 -17.04 10.87
N PRO A 4 14.86 -15.73 10.63
CA PRO A 4 14.56 -14.82 11.72
C PRO A 4 13.30 -15.35 12.37
N ALA A 5 13.40 -15.78 13.64
CA ALA A 5 12.35 -16.50 14.34
C ALA A 5 10.98 -15.88 14.05
N THR A 6 10.20 -16.53 13.19
CA THR A 6 8.88 -16.05 12.79
C THR A 6 8.05 -15.95 14.05
N THR A 7 7.76 -14.72 14.47
CA THR A 7 7.02 -14.51 15.71
C THR A 7 5.57 -14.90 15.44
N VAL A 8 5.16 -16.03 16.00
CA VAL A 8 3.80 -16.56 15.86
C VAL A 8 2.86 -15.75 16.73
N SER A 9 1.81 -15.20 16.13
CA SER A 9 0.83 -14.39 16.84
C SER A 9 -0.08 -15.21 17.75
N PRO A 10 -0.40 -14.74 18.97
CA PRO A 10 -1.45 -15.30 19.80
C PRO A 10 -2.83 -15.33 19.14
N LEU A 11 -3.10 -14.42 18.20
CA LEU A 11 -4.40 -14.35 17.51
C LEU A 11 -4.65 -15.57 16.61
N LEU A 12 -3.63 -16.35 16.26
CA LEU A 12 -3.80 -17.66 15.61
C LEU A 12 -4.51 -18.70 16.50
N GLY A 13 -4.63 -18.44 17.80
CA GLY A 13 -5.41 -19.27 18.72
C GLY A 13 -6.93 -19.04 18.66
N LEU A 14 -7.41 -18.09 17.86
CA LEU A 14 -8.84 -17.84 17.70
C LEU A 14 -9.52 -18.95 16.87
N PRO A 15 -10.81 -19.27 17.13
CA PRO A 15 -11.54 -20.24 16.34
C PRO A 15 -11.54 -19.89 14.84
N GLY A 16 -11.32 -20.90 13.99
CA GLY A 16 -11.34 -20.76 12.53
C GLY A 16 -10.08 -20.13 11.93
N ALA A 17 -9.08 -19.78 12.75
CA ALA A 17 -7.82 -19.25 12.27
C ALA A 17 -7.07 -20.28 11.40
N VAL A 18 -6.73 -19.88 10.18
CA VAL A 18 -5.82 -20.61 9.29
C VAL A 18 -4.58 -19.77 9.11
N GLN A 19 -3.40 -20.34 9.36
CA GLN A 19 -2.13 -19.61 9.28
C GLN A 19 -1.77 -19.29 7.83
N SER A 20 -1.21 -18.09 7.61
CA SER A 20 -0.63 -17.70 6.32
C SER A 20 0.76 -18.30 6.09
N ALA A 21 1.23 -18.23 4.84
CA ALA A 21 2.48 -18.82 4.39
C ALA A 21 3.45 -17.79 3.78
N GLY A 22 4.71 -18.19 3.57
CA GLY A 22 5.72 -17.35 2.93
C GLY A 22 6.03 -16.09 3.72
N ILE A 23 6.07 -14.93 3.04
CA ILE A 23 6.36 -13.62 3.64
C ILE A 23 5.37 -13.20 4.72
N ASP A 24 4.20 -13.83 4.74
CA ASP A 24 3.07 -13.54 5.61
C ASP A 24 2.95 -14.54 6.79
N ALA A 25 3.91 -15.46 6.93
CA ALA A 25 3.89 -16.47 7.98
C ALA A 25 3.89 -15.85 9.39
N GLY A 26 3.16 -16.50 10.32
CA GLY A 26 3.06 -16.07 11.71
C GLY A 26 1.75 -15.35 12.07
N VAL A 27 0.92 -15.02 11.08
CA VAL A 27 -0.44 -14.47 11.28
C VAL A 27 -1.48 -15.25 10.47
N ALA A 28 -2.77 -14.94 10.65
CA ALA A 28 -3.86 -15.65 10.00
C ALA A 28 -4.06 -15.20 8.53
N ALA A 29 -4.18 -16.18 7.63
CA ALA A 29 -4.71 -15.99 6.29
C ALA A 29 -6.21 -15.63 6.33
N HIS A 30 -6.96 -16.30 7.20
CA HIS A 30 -8.39 -16.03 7.47
C HIS A 30 -8.83 -16.62 8.81
N TYR A 31 -10.00 -16.23 9.29
CA TYR A 31 -10.67 -16.76 10.49
C TYR A 31 -11.95 -17.54 10.18
N GLY A 32 -12.26 -17.75 8.89
CA GLY A 32 -13.23 -18.73 8.44
C GLY A 32 -13.72 -18.45 7.03
N ASN A 33 -14.35 -17.30 6.82
CA ASN A 33 -14.88 -16.91 5.53
C ASN A 33 -14.29 -15.56 5.09
N PRO A 34 -13.29 -15.56 4.20
CA PRO A 34 -12.62 -14.34 3.74
C PRO A 34 -13.58 -13.29 3.16
N MET A 35 -14.68 -13.67 2.51
CA MET A 35 -15.62 -12.70 1.92
C MET A 35 -16.47 -11.99 2.99
N ILE A 36 -16.82 -12.69 4.08
CA ILE A 36 -17.49 -12.06 5.24
C ILE A 36 -16.50 -11.16 5.99
N GLU A 37 -15.25 -11.58 6.10
CA GLU A 37 -14.16 -10.80 6.68
C GLU A 37 -13.91 -9.50 5.88
N GLN A 38 -13.91 -9.57 4.54
CA GLN A 38 -13.83 -8.39 3.66
C GLN A 38 -14.95 -7.39 3.94
N ARG A 39 -16.20 -7.84 3.99
CA ARG A 39 -17.35 -6.97 4.31
C ARG A 39 -17.26 -6.37 5.71
N SER A 40 -16.76 -7.15 6.68
CA SER A 40 -16.58 -6.67 8.05
C SER A 40 -15.48 -5.63 8.15
N LEU A 41 -14.41 -5.77 7.36
CA LEU A 41 -13.37 -4.75 7.22
C LEU A 41 -13.93 -3.48 6.61
N VAL A 42 -14.56 -3.56 5.43
CA VAL A 42 -15.14 -2.38 4.74
C VAL A 42 -16.14 -1.63 5.63
N ALA A 43 -16.88 -2.34 6.48
CA ALA A 43 -17.82 -1.74 7.43
C ALA A 43 -17.15 -1.09 8.67
N GLY A 44 -15.83 -1.13 8.80
CA GLY A 44 -15.11 -0.64 9.99
C GLY A 44 -15.35 -1.49 11.24
N HIS A 45 -15.71 -2.77 11.07
CA HIS A 45 -16.10 -3.69 12.15
C HIS A 45 -15.10 -4.85 12.32
N ALA A 46 -13.90 -4.75 11.76
CA ALA A 46 -12.89 -5.79 11.89
C ALA A 46 -11.46 -5.24 11.98
N ILE A 47 -10.59 -6.06 12.55
CA ILE A 47 -9.16 -5.78 12.69
C ILE A 47 -8.35 -6.91 12.05
N VAL A 48 -7.18 -6.57 11.54
CA VAL A 48 -6.24 -7.50 10.88
C VAL A 48 -4.97 -7.59 11.71
N ASP A 49 -4.54 -8.80 12.00
CA ASP A 49 -3.27 -9.04 12.66
C ASP A 49 -2.10 -8.90 11.67
N LEU A 50 -1.26 -7.89 11.90
CA LEU A 50 -0.04 -7.63 11.15
C LEU A 50 1.20 -7.73 12.06
N SER A 51 1.12 -8.49 13.15
CA SER A 51 2.19 -8.62 14.14
C SER A 51 3.47 -9.28 13.62
N HIS A 52 3.45 -9.83 12.41
CA HIS A 52 4.63 -10.29 11.68
C HIS A 52 5.46 -9.14 11.09
N ARG A 53 4.92 -7.92 10.93
CA ARG A 53 5.66 -6.77 10.37
C ARG A 53 6.87 -6.39 11.22
N GLY A 54 7.88 -5.87 10.53
CA GLY A 54 9.04 -5.25 11.15
C GLY A 54 8.76 -3.82 11.59
N VAL A 55 9.27 -3.45 12.77
CA VAL A 55 9.10 -2.11 13.35
C VAL A 55 10.48 -1.56 13.71
N LEU A 56 10.90 -0.48 13.04
CA LEU A 56 12.09 0.28 13.41
C LEU A 56 11.68 1.66 13.92
N SER A 57 12.54 2.29 14.70
CA SER A 57 12.48 3.74 14.94
C SER A 57 13.80 4.41 14.63
N VAL A 58 13.73 5.70 14.34
CA VAL A 58 14.86 6.59 14.19
C VAL A 58 14.73 7.70 15.22
N ALA A 59 15.59 7.70 16.23
CA ALA A 59 15.67 8.73 17.23
C ALA A 59 16.76 9.77 16.90
N GLY A 60 16.67 10.94 17.53
CA GLY A 60 17.71 11.98 17.48
C GLY A 60 17.26 13.28 16.80
N PRO A 61 17.95 14.41 17.06
CA PRO A 61 17.53 15.74 16.61
C PRO A 61 17.54 15.90 15.09
N ASP A 62 18.34 15.10 14.38
CA ASP A 62 18.51 15.19 12.93
C ASP A 62 17.64 14.15 12.18
N ARG A 63 16.77 13.38 12.86
CA ARG A 63 16.06 12.22 12.27
C ARG A 63 15.27 12.56 11.00
N LEU A 64 14.46 13.63 11.03
CA LEU A 64 13.59 14.00 9.92
C LEU A 64 14.38 14.61 8.76
N SER A 65 15.34 15.48 9.06
CA SER A 65 16.19 16.09 8.03
C SER A 65 17.08 15.05 7.34
N TRP A 66 17.58 14.08 8.10
CA TRP A 66 18.33 12.93 7.59
C TRP A 66 17.49 12.02 6.72
N LEU A 67 16.35 11.51 7.22
CA LEU A 67 15.45 10.66 6.43
C LEU A 67 15.00 11.38 5.15
N ASN A 68 14.70 12.68 5.24
CA ASN A 68 14.35 13.50 4.09
C ASN A 68 15.46 13.55 3.03
N SER A 69 16.74 13.48 3.41
CA SER A 69 17.85 13.54 2.46
C SER A 69 18.04 12.26 1.64
N ILE A 70 17.51 11.13 2.11
CA ILE A 70 17.68 9.82 1.47
C ILE A 70 16.38 9.25 0.89
N ALA A 71 15.22 9.78 1.30
CA ALA A 71 13.90 9.31 0.90
C ALA A 71 13.21 10.21 -0.13
N SER A 72 12.29 9.63 -0.91
CA SER A 72 11.56 10.32 -1.97
C SER A 72 10.44 11.26 -1.51
N GLN A 73 10.01 11.18 -0.25
CA GLN A 73 8.92 12.00 0.31
C GLN A 73 9.44 13.12 1.22
N GLU A 74 8.74 14.25 1.31
CA GLU A 74 9.07 15.34 2.22
C GLU A 74 8.74 14.98 3.67
N LEU A 75 9.74 15.06 4.55
CA LEU A 75 9.64 14.64 5.96
C LEU A 75 10.03 15.73 6.95
N LYS A 76 10.66 16.82 6.52
CA LYS A 76 11.22 17.83 7.46
C LYS A 76 10.16 18.52 8.30
N THR A 77 8.93 18.58 7.78
CA THR A 77 7.81 19.28 8.40
C THR A 77 6.75 18.32 8.93
N LEU A 78 7.05 17.02 9.03
CA LEU A 78 6.11 16.04 9.56
C LEU A 78 5.86 16.35 11.04
N ALA A 79 4.62 16.65 11.41
CA ALA A 79 4.26 16.99 12.78
C ALA A 79 4.07 15.72 13.63
N PRO A 80 4.22 15.82 14.96
CA PRO A 80 3.91 14.69 15.85
C PRO A 80 2.47 14.19 15.65
N GLY A 81 2.31 12.90 15.40
CA GLY A 81 1.03 12.24 15.13
C GLY A 81 0.66 12.20 13.64
N GLU A 82 1.38 12.91 12.78
CA GLU A 82 1.20 12.79 11.33
C GLU A 82 1.94 11.56 10.79
N SER A 83 1.33 10.97 9.76
CA SER A 83 1.89 9.83 9.04
C SER A 83 1.95 10.08 7.54
N THR A 84 2.87 9.39 6.89
CA THR A 84 3.05 9.38 5.43
C THR A 84 3.69 8.06 5.02
N GLU A 85 3.93 7.86 3.73
CA GLU A 85 4.83 6.82 3.26
C GLU A 85 5.98 7.40 2.43
N MET A 86 7.06 6.64 2.32
CA MET A 86 8.24 7.04 1.55
C MET A 86 8.83 5.85 0.81
N LEU A 87 9.55 6.14 -0.28
CA LEU A 87 10.39 5.16 -0.94
C LEU A 87 11.87 5.47 -0.70
N LEU A 88 12.67 4.43 -0.61
CA LEU A 88 14.12 4.52 -0.73
C LEU A 88 14.49 3.94 -2.09
N LEU A 89 15.25 4.70 -2.88
CA LEU A 89 15.61 4.31 -4.24
C LEU A 89 17.11 4.06 -4.37
N ASP A 90 17.50 3.23 -5.34
CA ASP A 90 18.89 3.15 -5.80
C ASP A 90 19.27 4.40 -6.65
N PRO A 91 20.55 4.58 -7.03
CA PRO A 91 20.96 5.70 -7.86
C PRO A 91 20.30 5.71 -9.25
N ASN A 92 19.84 4.56 -9.74
CA ASN A 92 19.15 4.41 -11.02
C ASN A 92 17.64 4.69 -10.90
N GLY A 93 17.11 4.95 -9.70
CA GLY A 93 15.69 5.18 -9.43
C GLY A 93 14.88 3.90 -9.22
N HIS A 94 15.52 2.73 -9.10
CA HIS A 94 14.84 1.49 -8.76
C HIS A 94 14.44 1.46 -7.29
N LEU A 95 13.28 0.87 -7.02
CA LEU A 95 12.68 0.83 -5.70
C LEU A 95 13.36 -0.21 -4.80
N GLN A 96 13.97 0.28 -3.73
CA GLN A 96 14.54 -0.52 -2.65
C GLN A 96 13.85 -0.10 -1.35
N TYR A 97 12.70 -0.58 -0.92
CA TYR A 97 11.99 -0.19 0.33
C TYR A 97 10.88 0.82 0.06
N ALA A 98 9.68 0.40 0.45
CA ALA A 98 8.50 1.23 0.63
C ALA A 98 8.20 1.19 2.13
N VAL A 99 8.27 2.34 2.78
CA VAL A 99 8.29 2.45 4.23
C VAL A 99 7.10 3.30 4.67
N ARG A 100 6.32 2.77 5.61
CA ARG A 100 5.28 3.52 6.31
C ARG A 100 5.93 4.33 7.42
N VAL A 101 5.63 5.61 7.49
CA VAL A 101 6.33 6.57 8.36
C VAL A 101 5.32 7.30 9.23
N LEU A 102 5.58 7.40 10.52
CA LEU A 102 4.88 8.29 11.44
C LEU A 102 5.89 8.87 12.43
N ASP A 103 5.67 10.10 12.90
CA ASP A 103 6.56 10.76 13.87
C ASP A 103 5.81 11.02 15.18
N ASP A 104 6.43 10.75 16.32
CA ASP A 104 5.82 11.00 17.63
C ASP A 104 6.39 12.26 18.34
N GLY A 105 7.17 13.06 17.61
CA GLY A 105 7.88 14.23 18.11
C GLY A 105 9.27 13.94 18.67
N VAL A 106 9.57 12.69 19.04
CA VAL A 106 10.87 12.28 19.60
C VAL A 106 11.57 11.28 18.67
N GLU A 107 10.83 10.31 18.15
CA GLU A 107 11.25 9.26 17.23
C GLU A 107 10.36 9.23 15.98
N THR A 108 10.98 8.89 14.85
CA THR A 108 10.27 8.58 13.61
C THR A 108 10.19 7.08 13.46
N TRP A 109 8.97 6.54 13.45
CA TRP A 109 8.69 5.11 13.39
C TRP A 109 8.51 4.66 11.94
N LEU A 110 9.11 3.52 11.62
CA LEU A 110 9.19 2.94 10.28
C LEU A 110 8.62 1.52 10.30
N LEU A 111 7.53 1.29 9.56
CA LEU A 111 6.91 -0.03 9.45
C LEU A 111 7.17 -0.62 8.06
N VAL A 112 7.67 -1.85 8.03
CA VAL A 112 8.01 -2.60 6.82
C VAL A 112 7.62 -4.08 6.92
N GLU A 113 7.70 -4.78 5.81
CA GLU A 113 7.60 -6.24 5.80
C GLU A 113 8.76 -6.85 6.61
N ALA A 114 8.49 -7.93 7.36
CA ALA A 114 9.48 -8.55 8.25
C ALA A 114 10.78 -8.92 7.52
N ALA A 115 10.63 -9.51 6.33
CA ALA A 115 11.75 -9.95 5.50
C ALA A 115 12.67 -8.80 5.05
N GLU A 116 12.17 -7.56 5.05
CA GLU A 116 12.91 -6.39 4.58
C GLU A 116 13.69 -5.70 5.71
N LEU A 117 13.30 -5.92 6.97
CA LEU A 117 13.82 -5.18 8.13
C LEU A 117 15.34 -5.27 8.27
N PRO A 118 16.00 -6.46 8.21
CA PRO A 118 17.45 -6.53 8.39
C PRO A 118 18.21 -5.76 7.30
N GLY A 119 17.68 -5.80 6.06
CA GLY A 119 18.24 -5.06 4.94
C GLY A 119 18.07 -3.55 5.09
N LEU A 120 16.87 -3.11 5.50
CA LEU A 120 16.59 -1.70 5.75
C LEU A 120 17.47 -1.14 6.85
N GLN A 121 17.59 -1.84 7.99
CA GLN A 121 18.44 -1.40 9.10
C GLN A 121 19.90 -1.28 8.66
N THR A 122 20.44 -2.28 7.96
CA THR A 122 21.80 -2.24 7.40
C THR A 122 21.99 -1.07 6.42
N PHE A 123 20.98 -0.78 5.60
CA PHE A 123 21.00 0.37 4.70
C PHE A 123 21.05 1.68 5.50
N LEU A 124 20.16 1.87 6.46
CA LEU A 124 20.07 3.07 7.29
C LEU A 124 21.37 3.31 8.08
N ASP A 125 21.95 2.27 8.68
CA ASP A 125 23.21 2.38 9.44
C ASP A 125 24.38 2.85 8.56
N ARG A 126 24.44 2.39 7.30
CA ARG A 126 25.48 2.86 6.34
C ARG A 126 25.29 4.32 5.92
N MET A 127 24.06 4.83 5.95
CA MET A 127 23.72 6.19 5.50
C MET A 127 23.88 7.25 6.62
N LYS A 128 24.21 6.85 7.85
CA LYS A 128 24.25 7.70 9.07
C LYS A 128 25.46 8.66 9.16
N PHE A 129 26.27 8.83 8.12
CA PHE A 129 27.57 9.52 8.23
C PHE A 129 27.46 10.93 8.86
N MET A 130 28.10 11.13 10.02
CA MET A 130 28.17 12.35 10.85
C MET A 130 26.89 12.85 11.55
N LEU A 131 25.73 12.22 11.39
CA LEU A 131 24.46 12.71 11.95
C LEU A 131 24.09 12.04 13.28
N ARG A 132 23.46 12.81 14.17
CA ARG A 132 23.05 12.33 15.50
C ARG A 132 21.71 11.61 15.42
N VAL A 133 21.71 10.45 14.78
CA VAL A 133 20.53 9.58 14.67
C VAL A 133 20.81 8.21 15.25
N GLN A 134 19.81 7.52 15.79
CA GLN A 134 19.93 6.14 16.25
C GLN A 134 18.79 5.32 15.67
N VAL A 135 19.12 4.19 15.04
CA VAL A 135 18.14 3.24 14.52
C VAL A 135 17.96 2.13 15.56
N VAL A 136 16.71 1.85 15.93
CA VAL A 136 16.37 0.83 16.94
C VAL A 136 15.33 -0.13 16.36
N ASP A 137 15.57 -1.43 16.52
CA ASP A 137 14.57 -2.46 16.20
C ASP A 137 13.63 -2.67 17.39
N HIS A 138 12.36 -2.44 17.13
CA HIS A 138 11.26 -2.47 18.07
C HIS A 138 10.29 -3.63 17.81
N THR A 139 10.61 -4.53 16.88
CA THR A 139 9.75 -5.63 16.42
C THR A 139 9.31 -6.54 17.57
N LEU A 140 10.15 -6.78 18.58
CA LEU A 140 9.78 -7.60 19.74
C LEU A 140 9.00 -6.84 20.82
N ALA A 141 9.04 -5.51 20.82
CA ALA A 141 8.33 -4.68 21.79
C ALA A 141 6.92 -4.30 21.31
N TYR A 142 6.76 -4.09 20.01
CA TYR A 142 5.51 -3.65 19.40
C TYR A 142 5.03 -4.63 18.33
N ALA A 143 3.71 -4.66 18.14
CA ALA A 143 3.04 -5.42 17.10
C ALA A 143 2.13 -4.47 16.30
N THR A 144 1.93 -4.76 15.02
CA THR A 144 1.07 -3.96 14.16
C THR A 144 -0.32 -4.59 14.05
N ILE A 145 -1.37 -3.78 14.21
CA ILE A 145 -2.77 -4.17 13.98
C ILE A 145 -3.38 -3.24 12.95
N GLY A 146 -3.93 -3.79 11.87
CA GLY A 146 -4.59 -3.05 10.80
C GLY A 146 -6.09 -2.90 11.03
N ALA A 147 -6.70 -1.82 10.55
CA ALA A 147 -8.14 -1.63 10.53
C ALA A 147 -8.57 -0.70 9.39
N MET A 148 -9.80 -0.86 8.88
CA MET A 148 -10.40 0.05 7.89
C MET A 148 -11.20 1.14 8.61
N THR A 149 -10.50 2.01 9.33
CA THR A 149 -11.03 3.20 10.00
C THR A 149 -9.88 4.20 10.20
N ASP A 150 -10.21 5.49 10.20
CA ASP A 150 -9.35 6.60 10.62
C ASP A 150 -9.31 6.79 12.15
N ALA A 151 -10.21 6.11 12.89
CA ALA A 151 -10.27 6.11 14.34
C ALA A 151 -10.10 4.69 14.91
N PRO A 152 -8.88 4.12 14.99
CA PRO A 152 -8.65 2.75 15.49
C PRO A 152 -9.21 2.47 16.89
N ALA A 153 -9.34 3.51 17.71
CA ALA A 153 -9.94 3.39 19.03
C ALA A 153 -11.43 2.98 18.94
N SER A 154 -12.13 3.31 17.85
CA SER A 154 -13.53 2.89 17.60
C SER A 154 -13.68 1.37 17.56
N VAL A 155 -12.66 0.65 17.08
CA VAL A 155 -12.60 -0.82 17.03
C VAL A 155 -11.83 -1.43 18.21
N GLY A 156 -11.63 -0.65 19.28
CA GLY A 156 -11.01 -1.10 20.52
C GLY A 156 -9.50 -1.34 20.45
N ILE A 157 -8.82 -0.84 19.40
CA ILE A 157 -7.37 -0.83 19.34
C ILE A 157 -6.86 0.35 20.18
N THR A 158 -6.03 0.05 21.18
CA THR A 158 -5.32 1.08 21.96
C THR A 158 -3.91 1.20 21.43
N ALA A 159 -3.64 2.29 20.71
CA ALA A 159 -2.31 2.58 20.19
C ALA A 159 -1.29 2.74 21.33
N ALA A 160 -0.08 2.24 21.11
CA ALA A 160 1.07 2.61 21.92
C ALA A 160 1.32 4.13 21.77
N ALA A 161 1.83 4.76 22.83
CA ALA A 161 2.16 6.18 22.83
C ALA A 161 3.38 6.44 23.75
N PRO A 162 4.58 5.90 23.41
CA PRO A 162 5.75 5.99 24.28
C PRO A 162 6.17 7.43 24.58
N ASN A 163 5.87 8.36 23.67
CA ASN A 163 6.16 9.79 23.80
C ASN A 163 4.87 10.64 23.89
N GLY A 164 3.75 10.05 24.33
CA GLY A 164 2.47 10.74 24.51
C GLY A 164 1.68 10.99 23.22
N VAL A 165 2.19 10.54 22.07
CA VAL A 165 1.52 10.58 20.77
C VAL A 165 1.15 9.16 20.33
N PRO A 166 -0.12 8.87 19.98
CA PRO A 166 -0.54 7.58 19.46
C PRO A 166 0.22 7.16 18.19
N LEU A 167 0.78 5.96 18.20
CA LEU A 167 1.50 5.38 17.06
C LEU A 167 0.52 4.70 16.09
N THR A 168 -0.20 5.51 15.32
CA THR A 168 -1.10 5.04 14.26
C THR A 168 -0.65 5.63 12.92
N TRP A 169 -0.27 4.76 11.99
CA TRP A 169 -0.05 5.13 10.61
C TRP A 169 -1.39 5.15 9.87
N LEU A 170 -1.82 6.34 9.45
CA LEU A 170 -2.90 6.50 8.47
C LEU A 170 -2.31 6.36 7.07
N ASP A 171 -2.93 5.48 6.30
CA ASP A 171 -2.53 5.22 4.94
C ASP A 171 -2.93 6.37 4.00
N PRO A 172 -1.97 7.08 3.37
CA PRO A 172 -2.29 8.26 2.54
C PRO A 172 -2.98 7.90 1.21
N TRP A 173 -3.16 6.62 0.88
CA TRP A 173 -3.62 6.16 -0.44
C TRP A 173 -5.02 6.60 -0.86
N ALA A 174 -5.83 7.15 0.05
CA ALA A 174 -7.11 7.76 -0.31
C ALA A 174 -6.95 9.01 -1.19
N ALA A 175 -5.89 9.79 -0.99
CA ALA A 175 -5.67 11.06 -1.68
C ALA A 175 -4.26 11.19 -2.29
N VAL A 176 -4.11 12.09 -3.26
CA VAL A 176 -2.79 12.47 -3.74
C VAL A 176 -2.11 13.26 -2.62
N ALA A 177 -0.99 12.74 -2.10
CA ALA A 177 -0.24 13.41 -1.05
C ALA A 177 0.35 14.72 -1.58
N ARG A 178 0.72 15.61 -0.65
CA ARG A 178 1.37 16.88 -1.00
C ARG A 178 2.63 16.63 -1.85
N GLY A 179 2.69 17.28 -3.01
CA GLY A 179 3.80 17.13 -3.96
C GLY A 179 3.81 15.80 -4.73
N GLY A 180 2.83 14.92 -4.48
CA GLY A 180 2.60 13.71 -5.24
C GLY A 180 1.90 13.97 -6.58
N TYR A 181 1.81 12.92 -7.38
CA TYR A 181 1.19 12.95 -8.71
C TYR A 181 0.46 11.64 -8.98
N GLN A 182 -0.77 11.71 -9.50
CA GLN A 182 -1.56 10.53 -9.87
C GLN A 182 -1.55 10.35 -11.38
N TYR A 183 -1.23 9.15 -11.84
CA TYR A 183 -1.35 8.81 -13.26
C TYR A 183 -2.72 8.28 -13.65
N ALA A 184 -3.42 7.61 -12.74
CA ALA A 184 -4.75 7.10 -13.00
C ALA A 184 -5.73 8.21 -13.42
N GLU A 185 -6.40 8.01 -14.55
CA GLU A 185 -7.36 8.96 -15.16
C GLU A 185 -8.82 8.61 -14.84
N ALA A 186 -9.06 7.60 -13.99
CA ALA A 186 -10.40 7.17 -13.61
C ALA A 186 -11.21 8.31 -12.98
N PRO A 187 -12.52 8.47 -13.31
CA PRO A 187 -13.37 9.52 -12.75
C PRO A 187 -13.41 9.52 -11.21
N GLU A 188 -13.37 8.33 -10.62
CA GLU A 188 -13.18 8.10 -9.19
C GLU A 188 -12.13 7.01 -9.01
N HIS A 189 -11.01 7.36 -8.40
CA HIS A 189 -9.95 6.39 -8.10
C HIS A 189 -10.47 5.39 -7.04
N PRO A 190 -10.37 4.05 -7.22
CA PRO A 190 -10.91 3.08 -6.26
C PRO A 190 -10.34 3.21 -4.84
N GLY A 191 -9.10 3.71 -4.73
CA GLY A 191 -8.48 4.03 -3.45
C GLY A 191 -9.16 5.16 -2.67
N THR A 192 -10.05 5.98 -3.24
CA THR A 192 -10.73 7.07 -2.51
C THR A 192 -11.54 6.59 -1.29
N ARG A 193 -12.02 5.34 -1.31
CA ARG A 193 -12.71 4.68 -0.20
C ARG A 193 -11.77 3.91 0.74
N TRP A 194 -10.47 4.00 0.53
CA TRP A 194 -9.45 3.31 1.33
C TRP A 194 -9.14 4.07 2.62
N THR A 195 -9.85 3.74 3.69
CA THR A 195 -9.65 4.34 5.02
C THR A 195 -8.84 3.42 5.93
N TYR A 196 -7.63 3.05 5.50
CA TYR A 196 -6.84 2.06 6.20
C TYR A 196 -5.86 2.67 7.21
N THR A 197 -5.74 2.05 8.38
CA THR A 197 -4.74 2.38 9.39
C THR A 197 -3.94 1.14 9.79
N GLU A 198 -2.68 1.35 10.13
CA GLU A 198 -1.83 0.38 10.82
C GLU A 198 -1.39 0.96 12.17
N THR A 199 -1.82 0.35 13.26
CA THR A 199 -1.59 0.84 14.61
C THR A 199 -0.58 -0.04 15.35
N LEU A 200 0.45 0.57 15.93
CA LEU A 200 1.37 -0.13 16.81
C LEU A 200 0.75 -0.28 18.19
N VAL A 201 0.73 -1.50 18.69
CA VAL A 201 0.31 -1.85 20.06
C VAL A 201 1.48 -2.50 20.80
N ALA A 202 1.48 -2.46 22.12
CA ALA A 202 2.46 -3.22 22.90
C ALA A 202 2.30 -4.71 22.56
N ARG A 203 3.37 -5.40 22.15
CA ARG A 203 3.26 -6.82 21.75
C ARG A 203 2.73 -7.71 22.90
N ALA A 204 3.04 -7.34 24.14
CA ALA A 204 2.53 -8.00 25.33
C ALA A 204 1.00 -7.93 25.50
N SER A 205 0.29 -7.03 24.79
CA SER A 205 -1.17 -6.93 24.84
C SER A 205 -1.89 -7.88 23.87
N LEU A 206 -1.19 -8.56 22.96
CA LEU A 206 -1.82 -9.45 21.96
C LEU A 206 -2.64 -10.60 22.59
N PRO A 207 -2.21 -11.27 23.69
CA PRO A 207 -3.04 -12.29 24.34
C PRO A 207 -4.35 -11.72 24.88
N ALA A 208 -4.32 -10.52 25.49
CA ALA A 208 -5.53 -9.87 25.97
C ALA A 208 -6.46 -9.46 24.83
N LEU A 209 -5.90 -8.98 23.71
CA LEU A 209 -6.66 -8.68 22.49
C LEU A 209 -7.36 -9.93 21.95
N ARG A 210 -6.64 -11.05 21.87
CA ARG A 210 -7.20 -12.36 21.49
C ARG A 210 -8.37 -12.74 22.41
N ASP A 211 -8.19 -12.65 23.72
CA ASP A 211 -9.23 -13.04 24.68
C ASP A 211 -10.47 -12.15 24.57
N ALA A 212 -10.28 -10.84 24.34
CA ALA A 212 -11.37 -9.91 24.09
C ALA A 212 -12.15 -10.21 22.81
N LEU A 213 -11.46 -10.58 21.72
CA LEU A 213 -12.09 -11.04 20.47
C LEU A 213 -12.86 -12.34 20.68
N ALA A 214 -12.26 -13.32 21.37
CA ALA A 214 -12.88 -14.62 21.64
C ALA A 214 -14.15 -14.49 22.50
N ALA A 215 -14.14 -13.56 23.45
CA ALA A 215 -15.29 -13.28 24.32
C ALA A 215 -16.36 -12.37 23.66
N GLY A 216 -16.10 -11.84 22.46
CA GLY A 216 -16.98 -10.83 21.84
C GLY A 216 -17.08 -9.53 22.66
N ALA A 217 -16.02 -9.18 23.38
CA ALA A 217 -16.00 -8.03 24.28
C ALA A 217 -15.69 -6.71 23.57
N LEU A 218 -15.17 -6.77 22.34
CA LEU A 218 -14.88 -5.58 21.53
C LEU A 218 -16.11 -5.18 20.73
N THR A 219 -16.57 -3.96 20.97
CA THR A 219 -17.68 -3.35 20.25
C THR A 219 -17.22 -2.09 19.54
N VAL A 220 -17.81 -1.85 18.37
CA VAL A 220 -17.60 -0.64 17.59
C VAL A 220 -18.22 0.51 18.35
N ARG A 221 -17.38 1.45 18.78
CA ARG A 221 -17.84 2.66 19.46
C ARG A 221 -18.24 3.67 18.40
N PRO A 222 -19.43 4.28 18.48
CA PRO A 222 -19.76 5.39 17.60
C PRO A 222 -18.69 6.48 17.80
N GLU A 223 -18.21 7.05 16.70
CA GLU A 223 -17.37 8.25 16.79
C GLU A 223 -18.15 9.28 17.61
N SER A 224 -17.56 9.75 18.70
CA SER A 224 -18.04 10.99 19.30
C SER A 224 -17.85 12.06 18.24
N ALA A 225 -18.95 12.52 17.63
CA ALA A 225 -18.95 13.62 16.70
C ALA A 225 -18.06 14.75 17.26
N THR A 226 -17.00 15.08 16.52
CA THR A 226 -16.25 16.30 16.79
C THR A 226 -17.25 17.45 16.61
N PRO A 227 -17.34 18.43 17.51
CA PRO A 227 -18.34 19.49 17.39
C PRO A 227 -18.02 20.28 16.12
N ALA A 228 -18.83 20.05 15.08
CA ALA A 228 -18.84 20.89 13.89
C ALA A 228 -19.05 22.33 14.34
N ALA A 229 -18.23 23.23 13.77
CA ALA A 229 -18.26 24.65 14.01
C ALA A 229 -19.69 25.20 13.98
N THR A 230 -19.93 26.11 14.91
CA THR A 230 -21.13 26.89 15.17
C THR A 230 -21.86 27.30 13.89
N ALA A 231 -22.99 26.65 13.60
CA ALA A 231 -24.03 27.18 12.72
C ALA A 231 -25.13 27.84 13.59
N PRO A 232 -25.77 28.92 13.12
CA PRO A 232 -26.67 29.73 13.94
C PRO A 232 -27.98 29.01 14.24
N ALA A 233 -28.55 29.34 15.40
CA ALA A 233 -29.78 28.78 15.93
C ALA A 233 -30.97 28.87 14.96
N SER A 234 -31.65 27.75 14.76
CA SER A 234 -32.99 27.70 14.17
C SER A 234 -33.92 26.78 14.97
N ASP A 235 -35.00 27.40 15.46
CA ASP A 235 -36.34 26.91 15.80
C ASP A 235 -36.55 25.95 17.00
N PRO A 236 -37.27 26.36 18.08
CA PRO A 236 -37.48 25.57 19.30
C PRO A 236 -38.67 24.58 19.26
N ALA A 237 -39.14 24.14 18.08
CA ALA A 237 -40.39 23.37 17.97
C ALA A 237 -40.33 22.10 17.09
N ALA A 238 -39.17 21.43 16.99
CA ALA A 238 -39.08 20.11 16.37
C ALA A 238 -39.15 18.99 17.42
N PRO A 239 -39.97 17.93 17.23
CA PRO A 239 -40.05 16.81 18.15
C PRO A 239 -38.72 16.04 18.17
N VAL A 240 -38.19 15.83 19.38
CA VAL A 240 -37.00 14.99 19.63
C VAL A 240 -37.29 13.57 19.15
N PRO A 241 -36.57 13.01 18.17
CA PRO A 241 -36.67 11.58 17.91
C PRO A 241 -35.99 10.87 19.09
N THR A 242 -36.77 10.12 19.86
CA THR A 242 -36.26 9.09 20.79
C THR A 242 -35.43 8.10 19.99
N GLY A 243 -34.11 8.30 19.99
CA GLY A 243 -33.16 7.45 19.29
C GLY A 243 -33.28 6.01 19.77
N ALA A 244 -33.58 5.11 18.84
CA ALA A 244 -33.31 3.69 19.03
C ALA A 244 -31.82 3.56 19.36
N ALA A 245 -31.50 2.97 20.51
CA ALA A 245 -30.12 2.65 20.86
C ALA A 245 -29.53 1.81 19.72
N ALA A 246 -28.55 2.37 19.00
CA ALA A 246 -27.84 1.65 17.96
C ALA A 246 -27.25 0.38 18.61
N SER A 247 -27.63 -0.80 18.11
CA SER A 247 -27.02 -2.05 18.55
C SER A 247 -25.52 -1.99 18.26
N ALA A 248 -24.68 -2.04 19.28
CA ALA A 248 -23.25 -1.98 19.11
C ALA A 248 -22.76 -3.17 18.28
N SER A 249 -22.18 -2.91 17.11
CA SER A 249 -21.61 -3.94 16.25
C SER A 249 -20.39 -4.57 16.94
N LEU A 250 -20.26 -5.89 16.90
CA LEU A 250 -19.06 -6.58 17.41
C LEU A 250 -17.89 -6.39 16.45
N VAL A 251 -16.70 -6.13 17.01
CA VAL A 251 -15.45 -6.15 16.26
C VAL A 251 -15.01 -7.59 16.04
N LYS A 252 -14.66 -7.94 14.80
CA LYS A 252 -14.26 -9.29 14.41
C LYS A 252 -12.78 -9.36 13.99
N PRO A 253 -12.11 -10.50 14.16
CA PRO A 253 -10.83 -10.72 13.51
C PRO A 253 -11.04 -10.94 12.00
N ALA A 254 -10.15 -10.40 11.19
CA ALA A 254 -10.05 -10.67 9.75
C ALA A 254 -8.61 -11.05 9.40
N GLY A 255 -8.45 -11.99 8.46
CA GLY A 255 -7.15 -12.44 8.01
C GLY A 255 -6.64 -11.69 6.78
N LEU A 256 -5.41 -12.03 6.39
CA LEU A 256 -4.72 -11.38 5.28
C LEU A 256 -5.39 -11.57 3.92
N LEU A 257 -6.09 -12.69 3.66
CA LEU A 257 -6.78 -12.88 2.38
C LEU A 257 -7.88 -11.83 2.18
N ALA A 258 -8.55 -11.43 3.26
CA ALA A 258 -9.56 -10.38 3.20
C ALA A 258 -8.92 -9.01 2.93
N LEU A 259 -7.83 -8.68 3.64
CA LEU A 259 -7.10 -7.43 3.42
C LEU A 259 -6.50 -7.34 2.00
N GLU A 260 -5.90 -8.43 1.51
CA GLU A 260 -5.29 -8.49 0.18
C GLU A 260 -6.32 -8.27 -0.94
N ALA A 261 -7.51 -8.87 -0.82
CA ALA A 261 -8.59 -8.64 -1.79
C ALA A 261 -9.00 -7.15 -1.86
N LEU A 262 -9.15 -6.50 -0.70
CA LEU A 262 -9.48 -5.07 -0.63
C LEU A 262 -8.33 -4.20 -1.15
N ARG A 263 -7.08 -4.54 -0.83
CA ARG A 263 -5.87 -3.85 -1.30
C ARG A 263 -5.77 -3.88 -2.82
N ILE A 264 -5.96 -5.05 -3.43
CA ILE A 264 -5.94 -5.24 -4.89
C ILE A 264 -7.06 -4.40 -5.54
N ALA A 265 -8.28 -4.45 -4.99
CA ALA A 265 -9.40 -3.66 -5.48
C ALA A 265 -9.17 -2.13 -5.34
N ALA A 266 -8.40 -1.70 -4.35
CA ALA A 266 -8.00 -0.30 -4.16
C ALA A 266 -6.76 0.12 -4.98
N TRP A 267 -6.24 -0.77 -5.83
CA TRP A 267 -5.04 -0.59 -6.65
C TRP A 267 -3.76 -0.32 -5.85
N ARG A 268 -3.73 -0.66 -4.56
CA ARG A 268 -2.60 -0.34 -3.69
C ARG A 268 -1.44 -1.34 -3.89
N PRO A 269 -0.25 -0.92 -4.37
CA PRO A 269 0.89 -1.81 -4.45
C PRO A 269 1.41 -2.22 -3.07
N ARG A 270 1.88 -3.47 -2.97
CA ARG A 270 2.67 -4.00 -1.86
C ARG A 270 4.07 -4.30 -2.36
N ARG A 271 5.09 -3.73 -1.71
CA ARG A 271 6.48 -3.91 -2.19
C ARG A 271 6.85 -5.37 -2.39
N ALA A 272 6.56 -6.23 -1.41
CA ALA A 272 6.92 -7.64 -1.48
C ALA A 272 6.20 -8.45 -2.59
N ARG A 273 5.29 -7.82 -3.36
CA ARG A 273 4.52 -8.46 -4.44
C ARG A 273 4.71 -7.74 -5.78
N GLU A 274 4.48 -6.43 -5.82
CA GLU A 274 4.46 -5.64 -7.06
C GLU A 274 5.84 -5.12 -7.49
N VAL A 275 6.87 -5.21 -6.63
CA VAL A 275 8.20 -4.66 -6.90
C VAL A 275 9.20 -5.77 -7.19
N ASP A 276 9.87 -5.64 -8.32
CA ASP A 276 11.08 -6.37 -8.67
C ASP A 276 12.32 -5.45 -8.66
N GLU A 277 13.49 -5.99 -9.03
CA GLU A 277 14.77 -5.29 -8.96
C GLU A 277 14.90 -4.11 -9.94
N LYS A 278 13.97 -3.95 -10.88
CA LYS A 278 13.96 -2.89 -11.90
C LYS A 278 12.77 -1.95 -11.78
N SER A 279 11.91 -2.18 -10.78
CA SER A 279 10.68 -1.42 -10.62
C SER A 279 10.99 0.02 -10.24
N ILE A 280 10.32 0.95 -10.92
CA ILE A 280 10.39 2.39 -10.61
C ILE A 280 9.03 2.89 -10.11
N PRO A 281 8.97 3.99 -9.34
CA PRO A 281 7.72 4.49 -8.76
C PRO A 281 6.60 4.75 -9.79
N HIS A 282 6.99 5.18 -11.00
CA HIS A 282 6.07 5.48 -12.10
C HIS A 282 5.27 4.28 -12.60
N GLU A 283 5.81 3.06 -12.45
CA GLU A 283 5.15 1.85 -12.93
C GLU A 283 3.96 1.46 -12.05
N LEU A 284 3.93 1.90 -10.80
CA LEU A 284 3.07 1.37 -9.73
C LEU A 284 2.10 2.41 -9.14
N ASP A 285 1.97 3.59 -9.76
CA ASP A 285 1.20 4.74 -9.26
C ASP A 285 1.66 5.28 -7.88
N TRP A 286 2.82 4.86 -7.40
CA TRP A 286 3.36 5.28 -6.09
C TRP A 286 3.87 6.73 -6.05
N LEU A 287 3.90 7.43 -7.19
CA LEU A 287 4.07 8.88 -7.19
C LEU A 287 2.94 9.59 -6.43
N ARG A 288 1.77 8.95 -6.33
CA ARG A 288 0.58 9.52 -5.70
C ARG A 288 0.81 9.92 -4.26
N THR A 289 1.55 9.11 -3.52
CA THR A 289 1.65 9.20 -2.06
C THR A 289 3.07 9.14 -1.52
N ALA A 290 3.99 8.51 -2.24
CA ALA A 290 5.32 8.17 -1.71
C ALA A 290 6.46 9.03 -2.28
N VAL A 291 6.18 9.92 -3.24
CA VAL A 291 7.18 10.77 -3.90
C VAL A 291 6.74 12.22 -3.91
N HIS A 292 7.62 13.12 -3.51
CA HIS A 292 7.42 14.56 -3.64
C HIS A 292 8.20 15.09 -4.83
N LEU A 293 7.53 15.47 -5.92
CA LEU A 293 8.20 15.86 -7.17
C LEU A 293 8.97 17.18 -7.06
N SER A 294 8.63 18.04 -6.10
CA SER A 294 9.21 19.38 -5.95
C SER A 294 10.12 19.54 -4.74
N LYS A 295 10.52 18.45 -4.06
CA LYS A 295 11.44 18.54 -2.91
C LYS A 295 12.89 18.58 -3.37
N GLY A 296 13.79 18.85 -2.42
CA GLY A 296 15.24 18.85 -2.65
C GLY A 296 15.81 17.48 -3.04
N CYS A 297 17.13 17.44 -3.27
CA CYS A 297 17.82 16.25 -3.76
C CYS A 297 17.63 15.01 -2.87
N TYR A 298 17.29 13.88 -3.50
CA TYR A 298 17.30 12.55 -2.88
C TYR A 298 17.82 11.52 -3.89
N ARG A 299 18.22 10.35 -3.39
CA ARG A 299 18.79 9.28 -4.22
C ARG A 299 17.75 8.78 -5.25
N GLY A 300 18.14 8.68 -6.52
CA GLY A 300 17.26 8.22 -7.60
C GLY A 300 16.31 9.28 -8.17
N GLN A 301 16.35 10.52 -7.67
CA GLN A 301 15.48 11.61 -8.16
C GLN A 301 15.67 11.90 -9.65
N GLU A 302 16.89 11.80 -10.19
CA GLU A 302 17.14 12.09 -11.60
C GLU A 302 16.27 11.23 -12.53
N THR A 303 16.19 9.92 -12.26
CA THR A 303 15.32 9.01 -13.01
C THR A 303 13.85 9.40 -12.84
N VAL A 304 13.40 9.67 -11.61
CA VAL A 304 12.01 10.08 -11.35
C VAL A 304 11.66 11.34 -12.14
N ALA A 305 12.48 12.38 -12.04
CA ALA A 305 12.28 13.64 -12.75
C ALA A 305 12.33 13.45 -14.28
N LYS A 306 13.25 12.61 -14.78
CA LYS A 306 13.38 12.32 -16.21
C LYS A 306 12.15 11.60 -16.76
N VAL A 307 11.66 10.56 -16.08
CA VAL A 307 10.47 9.83 -16.51
C VAL A 307 9.23 10.71 -16.41
N HIS A 308 9.14 11.54 -15.37
CA HIS A 308 8.03 12.50 -15.23
C HIS A 308 7.99 13.51 -16.39
N ASN A 309 9.13 14.10 -16.75
CA ASN A 309 9.19 15.29 -17.63
C ASN A 309 9.52 14.99 -19.11
N LEU A 310 10.16 13.85 -19.40
CA LEU A 310 10.79 13.59 -20.71
C LEU A 310 10.63 12.15 -21.20
N GLY A 311 9.92 11.30 -20.47
CA GLY A 311 9.86 9.89 -20.77
C GLY A 311 8.57 9.23 -20.37
N HIS A 312 8.61 7.91 -20.37
CA HIS A 312 7.52 7.05 -19.97
C HIS A 312 8.08 5.86 -19.19
N PRO A 313 7.33 5.31 -18.22
CA PRO A 313 7.72 4.08 -17.56
C PRO A 313 7.75 2.93 -18.59
N PRO A 314 8.74 2.02 -18.53
CA PRO A 314 8.83 0.94 -19.50
C PRO A 314 7.71 -0.11 -19.33
N ARG A 315 7.21 -0.26 -18.11
CA ARG A 315 6.09 -1.13 -17.73
C ARG A 315 5.00 -0.33 -17.04
N ARG A 316 3.89 -1.00 -16.73
CA ARG A 316 2.77 -0.40 -15.99
C ARG A 316 2.03 -1.46 -15.20
N LEU A 317 1.61 -1.09 -14.00
CA LEU A 317 0.67 -1.84 -13.19
C LEU A 317 -0.73 -1.73 -13.82
N VAL A 318 -1.42 -2.85 -13.88
CA VAL A 318 -2.83 -2.96 -14.28
C VAL A 318 -3.56 -3.83 -13.27
N MET A 319 -4.86 -3.60 -13.14
CA MET A 319 -5.76 -4.54 -12.48
C MET A 319 -6.42 -5.41 -13.54
N LEU A 320 -6.62 -6.69 -13.22
CA LEU A 320 -7.25 -7.67 -14.09
C LEU A 320 -8.54 -8.17 -13.44
N HIS A 321 -9.64 -8.14 -14.19
CA HIS A 321 -10.84 -8.92 -13.91
C HIS A 321 -10.69 -10.28 -14.59
N LEU A 322 -10.60 -11.34 -13.81
CA LEU A 322 -10.34 -12.69 -14.30
C LEU A 322 -11.65 -13.42 -14.60
N ASP A 323 -11.67 -14.25 -15.64
CA ASP A 323 -12.74 -15.21 -15.83
C ASP A 323 -12.66 -16.31 -14.76
N GLY A 324 -13.66 -16.33 -13.87
CA GLY A 324 -13.72 -17.26 -12.74
C GLY A 324 -14.31 -18.64 -13.06
N SER A 325 -14.65 -18.92 -14.32
CA SER A 325 -15.40 -20.12 -14.72
C SER A 325 -14.71 -21.45 -14.35
N GLU A 326 -13.37 -21.48 -14.41
CA GLU A 326 -12.56 -22.68 -14.12
C GLU A 326 -12.13 -22.78 -12.64
N GLY A 327 -12.46 -21.79 -11.80
CA GLY A 327 -12.14 -21.80 -10.36
C GLY A 327 -10.66 -21.70 -9.99
N VAL A 328 -9.78 -21.46 -10.95
CA VAL A 328 -8.33 -21.28 -10.73
C VAL A 328 -8.01 -19.82 -10.46
N LEU A 329 -7.28 -19.56 -9.39
CA LEU A 329 -6.76 -18.23 -9.06
C LEU A 329 -5.26 -18.18 -9.41
N PRO A 330 -4.82 -17.29 -10.31
CA PRO A 330 -3.41 -17.21 -10.73
C PRO A 330 -2.46 -16.96 -9.57
N ALA A 331 -1.27 -17.55 -9.60
CA ALA A 331 -0.22 -17.31 -8.64
C ALA A 331 0.70 -16.14 -9.04
N PRO A 332 1.37 -15.48 -8.08
CA PRO A 332 2.43 -14.53 -8.40
C PRO A 332 3.51 -15.16 -9.29
N GLY A 333 3.84 -14.50 -10.39
CA GLY A 333 4.80 -14.97 -11.40
C GLY A 333 4.15 -15.60 -12.63
N ASP A 334 2.87 -15.96 -12.59
CA ASP A 334 2.18 -16.53 -13.75
C ASP A 334 2.20 -15.56 -14.94
N PRO A 335 2.50 -16.06 -16.16
CA PRO A 335 2.71 -15.19 -17.30
C PRO A 335 1.38 -14.60 -17.80
N VAL A 336 1.40 -13.29 -18.04
CA VAL A 336 0.33 -12.58 -18.73
C VAL A 336 0.66 -12.48 -20.20
N GLN A 337 -0.27 -12.89 -21.05
CA GLN A 337 -0.15 -12.93 -22.50
C GLN A 337 -1.14 -11.97 -23.17
N ALA A 338 -0.78 -11.50 -24.36
CA ALA A 338 -1.68 -10.75 -25.24
C ALA A 338 -1.52 -11.24 -26.67
N ASP A 339 -2.57 -11.07 -27.48
CA ASP A 339 -2.53 -11.39 -28.90
C ASP A 339 -1.64 -10.39 -29.65
N ARG A 340 -0.64 -10.91 -30.35
CA ARG A 340 0.19 -10.12 -31.26
C ARG A 340 -0.33 -10.28 -32.69
N VAL A 341 -1.09 -9.29 -33.13
CA VAL A 341 -1.59 -9.25 -34.51
C VAL A 341 -0.48 -8.74 -35.44
N ARG A 342 -0.18 -9.50 -36.49
CA ARG A 342 0.64 -9.02 -37.62
C ARG A 342 -0.21 -9.02 -38.89
N PRO A 343 -0.01 -8.09 -39.83
CA PRO A 343 -0.86 -7.96 -41.03
C PRO A 343 -0.96 -9.24 -41.88
N GLU A 344 0.05 -10.12 -41.83
CA GLU A 344 0.19 -11.29 -42.70
C GLU A 344 0.43 -12.60 -41.93
N ALA A 345 0.16 -12.65 -40.62
CA ALA A 345 0.32 -13.87 -39.82
C ALA A 345 -0.86 -14.08 -38.86
N GLU A 346 -1.10 -15.33 -38.49
CA GLU A 346 -2.07 -15.67 -37.45
C GLU A 346 -1.69 -14.99 -36.12
N PRO A 347 -2.68 -14.55 -35.32
CA PRO A 347 -2.43 -13.96 -34.02
C PRO A 347 -1.70 -14.97 -33.13
N GLU A 348 -0.53 -14.57 -32.65
CA GLU A 348 0.30 -15.35 -31.73
C GLU A 348 0.16 -14.77 -30.33
N ARG A 349 -0.08 -15.62 -29.33
CA ARG A 349 -0.01 -15.21 -27.94
C ARG A 349 1.43 -15.03 -27.51
N VAL A 350 1.75 -13.84 -27.02
CA VAL A 350 3.09 -13.51 -26.53
C VAL A 350 3.03 -13.07 -25.08
N VAL A 351 4.05 -13.44 -24.30
CA VAL A 351 4.17 -12.98 -22.90
C VAL A 351 4.49 -11.49 -22.88
N VAL A 352 3.66 -10.75 -22.14
CA VAL A 352 3.71 -9.29 -22.01
C VAL A 352 3.94 -8.82 -20.59
N GLY A 353 3.82 -9.70 -19.59
CA GLY A 353 4.02 -9.37 -18.19
C GLY A 353 3.81 -10.59 -17.29
N SER A 354 3.57 -10.34 -16.02
CA SER A 354 3.31 -11.38 -15.02
C SER A 354 2.33 -10.91 -13.95
N ILE A 355 1.59 -11.85 -13.37
CA ILE A 355 0.78 -11.63 -12.17
C ILE A 355 1.69 -11.31 -10.99
N THR A 356 1.30 -10.35 -10.16
CA THR A 356 2.00 -10.00 -8.91
C THR A 356 1.20 -10.38 -7.67
N SER A 357 -0.11 -10.18 -7.72
CA SER A 357 -1.06 -10.50 -6.65
C SER A 357 -2.41 -10.92 -7.23
N SER A 358 -3.14 -11.79 -6.55
CA SER A 358 -4.48 -12.22 -6.94
C SER A 358 -5.34 -12.50 -5.70
N ALA A 359 -6.65 -12.31 -5.82
CA ALA A 359 -7.60 -12.59 -4.75
C ALA A 359 -9.04 -12.77 -5.30
N ILE A 360 -9.91 -13.32 -4.47
CA ILE A 360 -11.36 -13.31 -4.71
C ILE A 360 -11.99 -12.18 -3.89
N HIS A 361 -12.45 -11.14 -4.57
CA HIS A 361 -13.14 -10.00 -3.97
C HIS A 361 -14.65 -10.26 -3.83
N TYR A 362 -15.22 -9.87 -2.71
CA TYR A 362 -16.62 -10.15 -2.34
C TYR A 362 -17.68 -9.56 -3.28
N GLU A 363 -17.31 -8.53 -4.06
CA GLU A 363 -18.17 -7.89 -5.08
C GLU A 363 -17.63 -8.06 -6.51
N LEU A 364 -16.31 -8.09 -6.69
CA LEU A 364 -15.69 -8.03 -8.03
C LEU A 364 -15.34 -9.43 -8.56
N GLY A 365 -15.49 -10.47 -7.73
CA GLY A 365 -15.07 -11.83 -8.08
C GLY A 365 -13.54 -11.95 -8.11
N PRO A 366 -12.97 -12.84 -8.93
CA PRO A 366 -11.54 -13.04 -9.02
C PRO A 366 -10.86 -11.85 -9.73
N ILE A 367 -9.93 -11.24 -9.01
CA ILE A 367 -9.19 -10.06 -9.46
C ILE A 367 -7.69 -10.26 -9.23
N ALA A 368 -6.86 -9.57 -10.02
CA ALA A 368 -5.42 -9.59 -9.87
C ALA A 368 -4.78 -8.24 -10.15
N LEU A 369 -3.57 -8.03 -9.61
CA LEU A 369 -2.63 -7.03 -10.09
C LEU A 369 -1.59 -7.72 -10.98
N ALA A 370 -1.18 -7.03 -12.04
CA ALA A 370 -0.14 -7.48 -12.94
C ALA A 370 0.73 -6.31 -13.39
N VAL A 371 2.02 -6.59 -13.62
CA VAL A 371 2.94 -5.63 -14.26
C VAL A 371 3.16 -6.08 -15.70
N ILE A 372 2.75 -5.24 -16.66
CA ILE A 372 2.83 -5.53 -18.09
C ILE A 372 3.67 -4.48 -18.83
N LYS A 373 4.16 -4.83 -20.02
CA LYS A 373 4.83 -3.90 -20.94
C LYS A 373 3.91 -2.69 -21.20
N ARG A 374 4.46 -1.46 -21.14
CA ARG A 374 3.69 -0.23 -21.36
C ARG A 374 2.93 -0.23 -22.69
N THR A 375 3.56 -0.76 -23.74
CA THR A 375 3.08 -0.72 -25.12
C THR A 375 1.78 -1.50 -25.37
N ILE A 376 1.35 -2.35 -24.44
CA ILE A 376 0.14 -3.16 -24.61
C ILE A 376 -1.09 -2.26 -24.52
N PRO A 377 -1.92 -2.14 -25.58
CA PRO A 377 -3.13 -1.30 -25.59
C PRO A 377 -4.10 -1.60 -24.46
N GLY A 378 -4.78 -0.57 -23.96
CA GLY A 378 -5.81 -0.69 -22.92
C GLY A 378 -7.02 -1.54 -23.32
N ALA A 379 -7.34 -1.58 -24.62
CA ALA A 379 -8.44 -2.37 -25.17
C ALA A 379 -8.08 -3.83 -25.49
N SER A 380 -6.82 -4.24 -25.27
CA SER A 380 -6.40 -5.62 -25.50
C SER A 380 -6.99 -6.56 -24.44
N THR A 381 -7.59 -7.66 -24.89
CA THR A 381 -7.85 -8.81 -24.03
C THR A 381 -6.53 -9.46 -23.63
N LEU A 382 -6.41 -9.79 -22.34
CA LEU A 382 -5.26 -10.47 -21.79
C LEU A 382 -5.62 -11.92 -21.45
N TYR A 383 -4.61 -12.77 -21.40
CA TYR A 383 -4.75 -14.17 -20.97
C TYR A 383 -3.70 -14.46 -19.92
N VAL A 384 -4.07 -15.20 -18.89
CA VAL A 384 -3.18 -15.62 -17.80
C VAL A 384 -3.08 -17.13 -17.83
N GLU A 385 -1.86 -17.65 -18.00
CA GLU A 385 -1.64 -19.10 -17.94
C GLU A 385 -1.31 -19.50 -16.51
N SER A 386 -2.18 -20.27 -15.86
CA SER A 386 -2.01 -20.75 -14.48
C SER A 386 -2.41 -22.21 -14.39
N GLU A 387 -1.56 -23.06 -13.81
CA GLU A 387 -1.83 -24.50 -13.63
C GLU A 387 -2.28 -25.24 -14.91
N GLY A 388 -1.83 -24.77 -16.09
CA GLY A 388 -2.21 -25.34 -17.40
C GLY A 388 -3.58 -24.87 -17.93
N ILE A 389 -4.23 -23.92 -17.25
CA ILE A 389 -5.48 -23.29 -17.66
C ILE A 389 -5.20 -21.86 -18.12
N SER A 390 -5.80 -21.52 -19.26
CA SER A 390 -5.74 -20.18 -19.84
C SER A 390 -6.95 -19.36 -19.41
N ILE A 391 -6.74 -18.39 -18.54
CA ILE A 391 -7.79 -17.55 -17.96
C ILE A 391 -7.87 -16.25 -18.76
N SER A 392 -9.03 -15.96 -19.37
CA SER A 392 -9.24 -14.67 -20.00
C SER A 392 -9.35 -13.56 -18.95
N ALA A 393 -8.78 -12.40 -19.24
CA ALA A 393 -8.74 -11.28 -18.32
C ALA A 393 -9.03 -9.94 -19.03
N GLY A 394 -9.99 -9.19 -18.48
CA GLY A 394 -10.21 -7.79 -18.82
C GLY A 394 -9.26 -6.90 -18.01
N GLN A 395 -8.57 -5.96 -18.66
CA GLN A 395 -7.68 -5.05 -17.96
C GLN A 395 -8.40 -3.75 -17.56
N GLU A 396 -8.13 -3.30 -16.35
CA GLU A 396 -8.44 -1.97 -15.84
C GLU A 396 -7.14 -1.17 -15.76
N ILE A 397 -7.14 0.03 -16.34
CA ILE A 397 -5.93 0.84 -16.50
C ILE A 397 -5.67 1.63 -15.21
N ILE A 398 -4.65 1.23 -14.46
CA ILE A 398 -4.15 1.99 -13.31
C ILE A 398 -3.17 3.05 -13.80
N VAL A 399 -2.08 2.63 -14.44
CA VAL A 399 -1.11 3.53 -15.07
C VAL A 399 -1.36 3.54 -16.59
N PRO A 400 -1.73 4.69 -17.19
CA PRO A 400 -1.99 4.80 -18.62
C PRO A 400 -0.69 4.72 -19.41
N GLN A 401 -0.80 4.39 -20.70
CA GLN A 401 0.35 4.32 -21.60
C GLN A 401 1.02 5.69 -21.83
N SER A 402 0.24 6.76 -21.64
CA SER A 402 0.65 8.16 -21.70
C SER A 402 1.44 8.61 -20.47
N ALA A 403 1.46 7.84 -19.37
CA ALA A 403 2.09 8.22 -18.11
C ALA A 403 3.53 8.74 -18.31
N GLY A 404 3.85 9.84 -17.64
CA GLY A 404 5.01 10.67 -17.93
C GLY A 404 4.64 11.81 -18.88
N SER A 405 5.65 12.48 -19.44
CA SER A 405 5.43 13.52 -20.44
C SER A 405 6.54 13.48 -21.48
N VAL A 406 6.20 13.91 -22.70
CA VAL A 406 7.16 14.08 -23.77
C VAL A 406 7.34 15.57 -23.96
N ALA A 407 8.55 16.07 -23.74
CA ALA A 407 8.90 17.36 -24.32
C ALA A 407 9.03 17.16 -25.83
N ASP A 408 8.23 17.88 -26.61
CA ASP A 408 8.50 18.10 -28.04
C ASP A 408 9.74 18.98 -28.15
N ILE A 409 10.92 18.36 -28.00
CA ILE A 409 12.19 19.04 -28.23
C ILE A 409 12.34 19.16 -29.75
N PRO A 410 12.27 20.38 -30.33
CA PRO A 410 12.51 20.54 -31.76
C PRO A 410 13.92 20.02 -32.04
N ARG A 411 14.05 19.10 -33.01
CA ARG A 411 15.37 18.63 -33.43
C ARG A 411 16.15 19.81 -33.97
N LEU A 412 17.06 20.36 -33.16
CA LEU A 412 18.00 21.37 -33.61
C LEU A 412 18.83 20.74 -34.74
N PRO A 413 18.91 21.38 -35.92
CA PRO A 413 19.74 20.88 -37.00
C PRO A 413 21.17 20.76 -36.48
N ARG A 414 21.83 19.63 -36.79
CA ARG A 414 23.24 19.42 -36.44
C ARG A 414 24.04 20.63 -36.92
N LEU A 415 24.83 21.24 -36.03
CA LEU A 415 25.74 22.33 -36.38
C LEU A 415 26.59 21.87 -37.58
N GLY A 416 26.33 22.42 -38.77
CA GLY A 416 27.01 22.05 -40.01
C GLY A 416 26.10 21.85 -41.23
N VAL A 417 24.78 21.69 -41.07
CA VAL A 417 23.87 21.61 -42.23
C VAL A 417 23.52 23.03 -42.71
N ARG A 418 24.23 23.52 -43.73
CA ARG A 418 23.80 24.70 -44.49
C ARG A 418 22.61 24.30 -45.36
N THR A 419 21.44 24.86 -45.08
CA THR A 419 20.29 24.82 -46.00
C THR A 419 20.74 25.46 -47.32
N PRO A 420 20.58 24.80 -48.48
CA PRO A 420 20.85 25.45 -49.75
C PRO A 420 19.83 26.58 -49.94
N VAL A 421 20.32 27.81 -49.98
CA VAL A 421 19.53 28.96 -50.43
C VAL A 421 19.26 28.73 -51.92
N ARG A 422 17.98 28.88 -52.30
CA ARG A 422 17.47 28.70 -53.66
C ARG A 422 18.25 29.47 -54.71
#